data_AF-A0A6P4DXK5-F1
#
_entry.id   AF-A0A6P4DXK5-F1
#
_cell.length_a   1.000
_cell.length_b   1.000
_cell.length_c   1.000
_cell.angle_alpha   90.00
_cell.angle_beta   90.00
_cell.angle_gamma   90.00
#
_symmetry.space_group_name_H-M   'P 1'
#
loop_
_entity.id
_entity.type
_entity.pdbx_description
1 polymer ?
#
loop_
_entity_poly.entity_id
_entity_poly.type
_entity_poly.pdbx_seq_one_letter_code
_entity_poly.pdbx_strand_id
1 'polypeptide(L)'
;MKAALVLLCLALFMALCVAVYGCNPDGNNKPDCTNSTNVQVKIRNFWDPTRYWWCASLGSQDPVVKTCESETESTEETTGFDPTTKSCIPWGQWKWVDPCA
;
A
#
# COMPACT_ATOMS: atom_id res chain seq x y z
N MET A 1 -26.83 -12.22 29.18
CA MET A 1 -25.85 -11.21 29.68
C MET A 1 -24.38 -11.67 29.61
N LYS A 2 -23.99 -12.87 30.04
CA LYS A 2 -22.59 -13.34 29.96
C LYS A 2 -22.07 -13.49 28.53
N ALA A 3 -22.86 -14.09 27.63
CA ALA A 3 -22.48 -14.28 26.23
C ALA A 3 -22.30 -12.94 25.46
N ALA A 4 -23.15 -11.95 25.74
CA ALA A 4 -23.05 -10.63 25.12
C ALA A 4 -21.77 -9.89 25.53
N LEU A 5 -21.35 -10.02 26.80
CA LEU A 5 -20.09 -9.46 27.28
C LEU A 5 -18.89 -10.13 26.58
N VAL A 6 -18.88 -11.45 26.45
CA VAL A 6 -17.81 -12.19 25.76
C VAL A 6 -17.70 -11.78 24.30
N LEU A 7 -18.83 -11.68 23.59
CA LEU A 7 -18.86 -11.23 22.19
C LEU A 7 -18.36 -9.80 22.03
N LEU A 8 -18.72 -8.89 22.95
CA LEU A 8 -18.22 -7.51 22.96
C LEU A 8 -16.70 -7.47 23.18
N CYS A 9 -16.18 -8.25 24.12
CA CYS A 9 -14.73 -8.34 24.36
C CYS A 9 -13.97 -8.91 23.14
N LEU A 10 -14.52 -9.92 22.46
CA LEU A 10 -13.93 -10.47 21.23
C LEU A 10 -13.94 -9.45 20.08
N ALA A 11 -15.04 -8.70 19.91
CA ALA A 11 -15.12 -7.66 18.89
C ALA A 11 -14.10 -6.55 19.13
N LEU A 12 -13.94 -6.10 20.37
CA LEU A 12 -12.94 -5.12 20.77
C LEU A 12 -11.51 -5.64 20.54
N PHE A 13 -11.23 -6.89 20.90
CA PHE A 13 -9.94 -7.51 20.67
C PHE A 13 -9.60 -7.60 19.17
N MET A 14 -10.55 -8.03 18.34
CA MET A 14 -10.36 -8.09 16.88
C MET A 14 -10.13 -6.71 16.27
N ALA A 15 -10.85 -5.68 16.72
CA ALA A 15 -10.64 -4.30 16.26
C ALA A 15 -9.23 -3.80 16.59
N LEU A 16 -8.72 -4.10 17.79
CA LEU A 16 -7.35 -3.78 18.19
C LEU A 16 -6.30 -4.54 17.37
N CYS A 17 -6.54 -5.82 17.10
CA CYS A 17 -5.64 -6.61 16.24
C CYS A 17 -5.54 -6.03 14.82
N VAL A 18 -6.65 -5.59 14.22
CA VAL A 18 -6.61 -4.97 12.89
C VAL A 18 -5.83 -3.65 12.91
N ALA A 19 -5.98 -2.84 13.96
CA ALA A 19 -5.25 -1.57 14.08
C ALA A 19 -3.73 -1.77 14.24
N VAL A 20 -3.31 -2.82 14.95
CA VAL A 20 -1.88 -3.10 15.23
C VAL A 20 -1.21 -3.90 14.10
N TYR A 21 -1.94 -4.81 13.46
CA TYR A 21 -1.38 -5.71 12.44
C TYR A 21 -1.78 -5.37 11.01
N GLY A 22 -2.70 -4.40 10.81
CA GLY A 22 -3.20 -4.04 9.48
C GLY A 22 -2.17 -3.29 8.62
N CYS A 23 -1.16 -2.66 9.24
CA CYS A 23 -0.09 -1.99 8.54
C CYS A 23 1.22 -2.11 9.34
N ASN A 24 2.30 -2.47 8.64
CA ASN A 24 3.64 -2.53 9.22
C ASN A 24 4.44 -1.30 8.77
N PRO A 25 4.62 -0.28 9.63
CA PRO A 25 5.33 0.94 9.25
C PRO A 25 6.84 0.71 9.05
N ASP A 26 7.40 -0.36 9.62
CA ASP A 26 8.80 -0.75 9.46
C ASP A 26 9.01 -1.61 8.19
N GLY A 27 7.92 -2.03 7.53
CA GLY A 27 7.93 -2.78 6.29
C GLY A 27 7.98 -1.86 5.06
N ASN A 28 8.16 -2.45 3.87
CA ASN A 28 8.17 -1.70 2.59
C ASN A 28 6.80 -1.65 1.89
N ASN A 29 5.74 -2.13 2.56
CA ASN A 29 4.39 -2.30 2.03
C ASN A 29 4.29 -3.20 0.78
N LYS A 30 5.16 -4.22 0.69
CA LYS A 30 5.08 -5.24 -0.37
C LYS A 30 3.75 -6.00 -0.24
N PRO A 31 2.90 -6.02 -1.28
CA PRO A 31 1.59 -6.67 -1.20
C PRO A 31 1.69 -8.19 -1.37
N ASP A 32 0.59 -8.88 -1.05
CA ASP A 32 0.38 -10.28 -1.42
C ASP A 32 -0.43 -10.35 -2.72
N CYS A 33 0.15 -10.90 -3.78
CA CYS A 33 -0.51 -11.04 -5.08
C CYS A 33 -1.48 -12.23 -5.17
N THR A 34 -1.58 -13.05 -4.13
CA THR A 34 -2.64 -14.07 -4.02
C THR A 34 -3.96 -13.45 -3.53
N ASN A 35 -3.92 -12.23 -2.99
CA ASN A 35 -5.10 -11.46 -2.66
C ASN A 35 -5.58 -10.67 -3.89
N SER A 36 -6.81 -10.93 -4.33
CA SER A 36 -7.41 -10.28 -5.50
C SER A 36 -7.55 -8.76 -5.36
N THR A 37 -7.60 -8.22 -4.14
CA THR A 37 -7.68 -6.77 -3.92
C THR A 37 -6.40 -6.02 -4.27
N ASN A 38 -5.27 -6.73 -4.42
CA ASN A 38 -3.97 -6.15 -4.75
C ASN A 38 -3.64 -6.25 -6.24
N VAL A 39 -4.38 -7.05 -7.00
CA VAL A 39 -4.12 -7.32 -8.42
C VAL A 39 -4.47 -6.09 -9.25
N GLN A 40 -3.54 -5.68 -10.11
CA GLN A 40 -3.66 -4.50 -10.96
C GLN A 40 -3.91 -3.18 -10.19
N VAL A 41 -3.51 -3.13 -8.92
CA VAL A 41 -3.55 -1.94 -8.09
C VAL A 41 -2.12 -1.42 -7.92
N LYS A 42 -1.92 -0.12 -8.13
CA LYS A 42 -0.66 0.54 -7.79
C LYS A 42 -0.59 0.70 -6.27
N ILE A 43 0.34 0.01 -5.64
CA ILE A 43 0.48 -0.01 -4.19
C ILE A 43 1.76 0.72 -3.83
N ARG A 44 1.64 1.74 -2.97
CA ARG A 44 2.78 2.56 -2.56
C ARG A 44 3.90 1.72 -1.97
N ASN A 45 5.14 1.94 -2.40
CA ASN A 45 6.32 1.52 -1.66
C ASN A 45 6.58 2.52 -0.52
N PHE A 46 6.81 2.04 0.70
CA PHE A 46 7.01 2.92 1.84
C PHE A 46 8.37 3.62 1.85
N TRP A 47 9.40 3.06 1.22
CA TRP A 47 10.77 3.54 1.33
C TRP A 47 11.31 4.18 0.06
N ASP A 48 10.73 3.87 -1.10
CA ASP A 48 11.09 4.49 -2.36
C ASP A 48 9.90 5.25 -2.95
N PRO A 49 9.87 6.60 -2.84
CA PRO A 49 8.77 7.40 -3.35
C PRO A 49 8.70 7.43 -4.88
N THR A 50 9.76 7.04 -5.59
CA THR A 50 9.79 6.99 -7.06
C THR A 50 9.23 5.68 -7.61
N ARG A 51 8.74 4.79 -6.73
CA ARG A 51 8.32 3.44 -7.07
C ARG A 51 7.01 3.02 -6.43
N TYR A 52 6.38 2.05 -7.06
CA TYR A 52 5.22 1.36 -6.51
C TYR A 52 5.31 -0.15 -6.75
N TRP A 53 4.62 -0.90 -5.90
CA TRP A 53 4.42 -2.34 -6.05
C TRP A 53 3.27 -2.63 -7.00
N TRP A 54 3.43 -3.68 -7.79
CA TRP A 54 2.45 -4.10 -8.77
C TRP A 54 2.30 -5.62 -8.76
N CYS A 55 1.06 -6.08 -8.64
CA CYS A 55 0.68 -7.46 -8.89
C CYS A 55 0.02 -7.53 -10.26
N ALA A 56 0.64 -8.22 -11.22
CA ALA A 56 0.14 -8.27 -12.60
C ALA A 56 -1.11 -9.14 -12.75
N SER A 57 -1.19 -10.23 -12.00
CA SER A 57 -2.30 -11.18 -12.04
C SER A 57 -2.45 -11.88 -10.69
N LEU A 58 -3.63 -12.46 -10.44
CA LEU A 58 -3.86 -13.27 -9.26
C LEU A 58 -2.91 -14.47 -9.23
N GLY A 59 -2.25 -14.68 -8.10
CA GLY A 59 -1.34 -15.81 -7.91
C GLY A 59 0.04 -15.64 -8.59
N SER A 60 0.37 -14.44 -9.08
CA SER A 60 1.76 -14.14 -9.45
C SER A 60 2.64 -14.32 -8.20
N GLN A 61 3.74 -15.09 -8.32
CA GLN A 61 4.55 -15.50 -7.15
C GLN A 61 5.14 -14.31 -6.39
N ASP A 62 5.49 -13.21 -7.07
CA ASP A 62 6.04 -12.03 -6.44
C ASP A 62 5.50 -10.72 -7.05
N PRO A 63 5.13 -9.73 -6.22
CA PRO A 63 4.93 -8.36 -6.66
C PRO A 63 6.20 -7.82 -7.32
N VAL A 64 6.03 -7.12 -8.44
CA VAL A 64 7.12 -6.41 -9.10
C VAL A 64 7.16 -4.96 -8.66
N VAL A 65 8.36 -4.39 -8.62
CA VAL A 65 8.54 -2.96 -8.39
C VAL A 65 8.52 -2.23 -9.74
N LYS A 66 7.68 -1.21 -9.86
CA LYS A 66 7.58 -0.33 -11.02
C LYS A 66 8.10 1.06 -10.69
N THR A 67 8.74 1.71 -11.65
CA THR A 67 9.23 3.09 -11.52
C THR A 67 8.20 4.07 -12.06
N CYS A 68 8.01 5.19 -11.36
CA CYS A 68 7.06 6.22 -11.77
C CYS A 68 7.44 6.91 -13.09
N GLU A 69 8.74 7.04 -13.36
CA GLU A 69 9.29 7.62 -14.59
C GLU A 69 8.86 6.85 -15.86
N SER A 70 8.52 5.56 -15.75
CA SER A 70 8.04 4.76 -16.88
C SER A 70 6.60 5.06 -17.31
N GLU A 71 5.88 5.92 -16.56
CA GLU A 71 4.48 6.28 -16.85
C GLU A 71 4.34 7.62 -17.58
N THR A 72 5.38 8.45 -17.59
CA THR A 72 5.37 9.77 -18.24
C THR A 72 6.14 9.72 -19.55
N GLU A 73 5.59 10.30 -20.62
CA GLU A 73 6.28 10.38 -21.93
C GLU A 73 7.53 11.29 -21.87
N SER A 74 7.68 12.10 -20.83
CA SER A 74 8.89 12.86 -20.54
C SER A 74 9.83 12.05 -19.64
N THR A 75 10.97 11.64 -20.21
CA THR A 75 12.07 10.98 -19.49
C THR A 75 12.93 11.94 -18.67
N GLU A 76 12.56 13.23 -18.62
CA GLU A 76 13.34 14.28 -17.94
C GLU A 76 12.71 14.75 -16.63
N GLU A 77 11.47 14.36 -16.34
CA GLU A 77 10.76 14.80 -15.15
C GLU A 77 10.73 13.70 -14.08
N THR A 78 11.46 13.92 -12.98
CA THR A 78 11.32 13.07 -11.80
C THR A 78 9.89 13.14 -11.28
N THR A 79 9.29 11.98 -11.03
CA THR A 79 7.94 11.84 -10.48
C THR A 79 7.96 11.00 -9.20
N GLY A 80 7.02 11.26 -8.31
CA GLY A 80 6.81 10.51 -7.07
C GLY A 80 5.41 9.91 -7.02
N PHE A 81 5.29 8.71 -6.47
CA PHE A 81 4.00 8.04 -6.28
C PHE A 81 3.22 8.70 -5.15
N ASP A 82 2.05 9.24 -5.47
CA ASP A 82 1.11 9.76 -4.48
C ASP A 82 0.09 8.68 -4.08
N PRO A 83 0.07 8.24 -2.80
CA PRO A 83 -0.89 7.25 -2.34
C PRO A 83 -2.34 7.75 -2.32
N THR A 84 -2.58 9.06 -2.39
CA THR A 84 -3.91 9.67 -2.35
C THR A 84 -4.60 9.54 -3.71
N THR A 85 -3.93 10.01 -4.76
CA THR A 85 -4.41 9.91 -6.15
C THR A 85 -4.07 8.57 -6.82
N LYS A 86 -3.30 7.70 -6.15
CA LYS A 86 -2.82 6.40 -6.67
C LYS A 86 -2.07 6.53 -7.99
N SER A 87 -1.33 7.62 -8.16
CA SER A 87 -0.71 8.01 -9.42
C SER A 87 0.70 8.57 -9.19
N CYS A 88 1.53 8.49 -10.22
CA CYS A 88 2.81 9.16 -10.24
C CYS A 88 2.59 10.64 -10.63
N ILE A 89 3.01 11.54 -9.75
CA ILE A 89 2.82 12.99 -9.92
C ILE A 89 4.18 13.70 -10.00
N PRO A 90 4.25 14.91 -10.59
CA PRO A 90 5.49 15.68 -10.66
C PRO A 90 6.15 15.85 -9.29
N TRP A 91 7.47 15.68 -9.22
CA TRP A 91 8.19 15.73 -7.94
C TRP A 91 7.95 17.03 -7.14
N GLY A 92 7.84 18.17 -7.83
CA GLY A 92 7.55 19.46 -7.18
C GLY A 92 6.17 19.56 -6.51
N GLN A 93 5.24 18.67 -6.84
CA GLN A 93 3.91 18.56 -6.21
C GLN A 93 3.85 17.45 -5.17
N TRP A 94 4.80 16.51 -5.22
CA TRP A 94 4.84 15.35 -4.35
C TRP A 94 5.17 15.72 -2.91
N LYS A 95 4.58 15.00 -1.97
CA LYS A 95 4.83 15.16 -0.54
C LYS A 95 5.01 13.80 0.11
N TRP A 96 5.93 13.76 1.07
CA TRP A 96 6.08 12.59 1.93
C TRP A 96 4.80 12.37 2.74
N VAL A 97 4.33 11.14 2.76
CA VAL A 97 3.24 10.65 3.61
C VAL A 97 3.83 9.59 4.51
N ASP A 98 3.60 9.62 5.82
CA ASP A 98 4.21 8.62 6.68
C ASP A 98 3.64 7.21 6.38
N PRO A 99 4.44 6.14 6.57
CA PRO A 99 3.93 4.78 6.55
C PRO A 99 2.73 4.64 7.49
N CYS A 100 1.67 3.97 7.02
CA CYS A 100 0.45 3.73 7.79
C CYS A 100 -0.35 4.99 8.23
N ALA A 101 -0.12 6.13 7.57
CA ALA A 101 -0.89 7.37 7.76
C ALA A 101 -2.26 7.36 7.06
#